data_AF-A0A4R1PI31-F1
#
_entry.id   AF-A0A4R1PI31-F1
#
_cell.length_a   1.000
_cell.length_b   1.000
_cell.length_c   1.000
_cell.angle_alpha   90.00
_cell.angle_beta   90.00
_cell.angle_gamma   90.00
#
_symmetry.space_group_name_H-M   'P 1'
#
loop_
_entity.id
_entity.type
_entity.pdbx_description
1 polymer ?
#
loop_
_entity_poly.entity_id
_entity_poly.type
_entity_poly.pdbx_seq_one_letter_code
_entity_poly.pdbx_strand_id
1 'polypeptide(L)'
;MFTGFEHIPLDKIAREWDDGHPPINPYLLASEMAALLRTLAPADYPIEKTHVSAILSNSAHGREGITYGELATYFDSASQDKAAATITTSSGAIPAASVLISRQWVNALANEATKRATQVAGLAFPANDSFNVAMVANASPIASYAEQLPILSGSEPGYLNMREAHLRRKGESSAAEQLDAERTARQRAERSEADKEAIIVALKAQLQRVHWECEGLRQEFNKSERERVKLAEQLCEHAGIIEFMNPDNPLSPVEGRRGVSAWCELTENGTFDPVAENGVGMGELARRWWKDRFGEPAGAVVRHLRWALTWPARKKGGMVAKRQREKG
;
A
#
# COMPACT_ATOMS: atom_id res chain seq x y z
N MET A 1 -1.01 14.33 -13.39
CA MET A 1 -1.02 14.71 -11.96
C MET A 1 0.25 14.13 -11.36
N PHE A 2 1.29 14.94 -11.16
CA PHE A 2 2.59 14.46 -10.67
C PHE A 2 2.48 14.16 -9.17
N THR A 3 2.46 12.88 -8.80
CA THR A 3 2.73 12.47 -7.42
C THR A 3 4.19 12.79 -7.15
N GLY A 4 4.46 13.92 -6.50
CA GLY A 4 5.80 14.28 -6.07
C GLY A 4 6.31 13.23 -5.08
N PHE A 5 7.29 12.42 -5.51
CA PHE A 5 8.05 11.59 -4.59
C PHE A 5 8.79 12.54 -3.64
N GLU A 6 8.34 12.65 -2.40
CA GLU A 6 9.02 13.45 -1.39
C GLU A 6 10.40 12.83 -1.15
N HIS A 7 11.46 13.59 -1.47
CA HIS A 7 12.82 13.22 -1.16
C HIS A 7 13.32 14.02 0.04
N ILE A 8 14.10 13.38 0.91
CA ILE A 8 14.65 13.97 2.12
C ILE A 8 16.18 13.90 2.03
N PRO A 9 16.89 14.94 2.46
CA PRO A 9 18.34 14.87 2.68
C PRO A 9 18.70 13.76 3.68
N LEU A 10 19.71 12.95 3.34
CA LEU A 10 20.15 11.82 4.15
C LEU A 10 20.55 12.23 5.58
N ASP A 11 21.16 13.39 5.76
CA ASP A 11 21.57 13.93 7.07
C ASP A 11 20.39 14.27 8.00
N LYS A 12 19.17 14.40 7.46
CA LYS A 12 17.96 14.66 8.23
C LYS A 12 17.22 13.39 8.66
N ILE A 13 17.52 12.24 8.05
CA ILE A 13 16.80 10.99 8.28
C ILE A 13 16.89 10.55 9.74
N ALA A 14 18.09 10.58 10.34
CA ALA A 14 18.27 10.19 11.74
C ALA A 14 17.47 11.08 12.71
N ARG A 15 17.39 12.39 12.45
CA ARG A 15 16.60 13.33 13.26
C ARG A 15 15.10 13.09 13.12
N GLU A 16 14.62 12.77 11.92
CA GLU A 16 13.20 12.45 11.73
C GLU A 16 12.77 11.18 12.48
N TRP A 17 13.69 10.23 12.68
CA TRP A 17 13.41 9.04 13.48
C TRP A 17 13.29 9.34 14.97
N ASP A 18 14.02 10.34 15.48
CA ASP A 18 13.89 10.83 16.86
C ASP A 18 12.50 11.45 17.11
N ASP A 19 11.95 12.15 16.10
CA ASP A 19 10.72 12.93 16.23
C ASP A 19 9.42 12.13 15.93
N GLY A 20 9.50 11.03 15.15
CA GLY A 20 8.32 10.47 14.47
C GLY A 20 8.06 8.96 14.52
N HIS A 21 8.99 8.10 14.96
CA HIS A 21 8.81 6.64 14.96
C HIS A 21 8.69 6.04 16.39
N PRO A 22 7.69 5.18 16.68
CA PRO A 22 7.65 4.39 17.93
C PRO A 22 8.44 3.07 17.82
N PRO A 23 8.81 2.38 18.93
CA PRO A 23 9.56 2.77 20.11
C PRO A 23 11.01 2.23 20.06
N ILE A 24 11.63 2.15 18.86
CA ILE A 24 12.96 1.57 18.69
C ILE A 24 14.00 2.68 18.77
N ASN A 25 15.08 2.43 19.52
CA ASN A 25 16.21 3.34 19.62
C ASN A 25 16.71 3.70 18.19
N PRO A 26 16.81 5.00 17.83
CA PRO A 26 17.21 5.46 16.49
C PRO A 26 18.57 4.90 16.06
N TYR A 27 19.50 4.71 16.99
CA TYR A 27 20.81 4.12 16.74
C TYR A 27 20.71 2.63 16.38
N LEU A 28 19.82 1.90 17.05
CA LEU A 28 19.54 0.50 16.75
C LEU A 28 18.85 0.36 15.39
N LEU A 29 17.94 1.29 15.07
CA LEU A 29 17.30 1.33 13.75
C LEU A 29 18.35 1.58 12.65
N ALA A 30 19.32 2.48 12.88
CA ALA A 30 20.40 2.73 11.94
C ALA A 30 21.27 1.49 11.70
N SER A 31 21.67 0.74 12.76
CA SER A 31 22.46 -0.48 12.58
C SER A 31 21.69 -1.58 11.85
N GLU A 32 20.39 -1.74 12.14
CA GLU A 32 19.52 -2.70 11.47
C GLU A 32 19.28 -2.33 10.00
N MET A 33 19.16 -1.04 9.69
CA MET A 33 19.08 -0.58 8.30
C MET A 33 20.37 -0.84 7.53
N ALA A 34 21.53 -0.64 8.14
CA ALA A 34 22.81 -0.99 7.52
C ALA A 34 22.92 -2.50 7.24
N ALA A 35 22.50 -3.35 8.19
CA ALA A 35 22.44 -4.78 8.01
C ALA A 35 21.46 -5.17 6.88
N LEU A 36 20.28 -4.56 6.85
CA LEU A 36 19.26 -4.81 5.84
C LEU A 36 19.76 -4.44 4.44
N LEU A 37 20.37 -3.27 4.26
CA LEU A 37 20.94 -2.84 2.97
C LEU A 37 21.98 -3.83 2.44
N ARG A 38 22.82 -4.39 3.31
CA ARG A 38 23.80 -5.43 2.95
C ARG A 38 23.16 -6.75 2.52
N THR A 39 21.94 -7.04 2.98
CA THR A 39 21.20 -8.24 2.57
C THR A 39 20.42 -8.06 1.28
N LEU A 40 20.06 -6.82 0.91
CA LEU A 40 19.26 -6.54 -0.28
C LEU A 40 20.05 -6.69 -1.58
N ALA A 41 21.32 -6.28 -1.60
CA ALA A 41 22.16 -6.33 -2.79
C ALA A 41 23.66 -6.37 -2.43
N PRO A 42 24.54 -6.80 -3.36
CA PRO A 42 25.98 -6.68 -3.19
C PRO A 42 26.41 -5.24 -2.93
N ALA A 43 27.50 -5.06 -2.16
CA ALA A 43 27.98 -3.74 -1.72
C ALA A 43 28.21 -2.76 -2.89
N ASP A 44 28.75 -3.24 -4.01
CA ASP A 44 29.09 -2.44 -5.19
C ASP A 44 27.89 -2.19 -6.12
N TYR A 45 26.70 -2.71 -5.79
CA TYR A 45 25.52 -2.56 -6.63
C TYR A 45 24.96 -1.14 -6.53
N PRO A 46 24.70 -0.44 -7.65
CA PRO A 46 24.16 0.91 -7.61
C PRO A 46 22.67 0.90 -7.24
N ILE A 47 22.27 1.87 -6.41
CA ILE A 47 20.86 2.09 -6.07
C ILE A 47 20.19 2.87 -7.21
N GLU A 48 18.92 2.55 -7.51
CA GLU A 48 18.18 3.28 -8.53
C GLU A 48 18.01 4.76 -8.17
N LYS A 49 18.12 5.64 -9.19
CA LYS A 49 18.03 7.10 -9.01
C LYS A 49 16.69 7.59 -8.47
N THR A 50 15.65 6.78 -8.63
CA THR A 50 14.29 6.98 -8.09
C THR A 50 14.24 6.85 -6.57
N HIS A 51 15.17 6.10 -5.99
CA HIS A 51 15.26 5.85 -4.56
C HIS A 51 16.30 6.74 -3.89
N VAL A 52 17.47 6.89 -4.52
CA VAL A 52 18.57 7.70 -4.00
C VAL A 52 19.16 8.52 -5.15
N SER A 53 19.25 9.83 -4.97
CA SER A 53 19.88 10.74 -5.94
C SER A 53 20.84 11.69 -5.24
N ALA A 54 21.98 11.94 -5.85
CA ALA A 54 22.92 12.96 -5.38
C ALA A 54 22.70 14.24 -6.19
N ILE A 55 22.58 15.39 -5.52
CA ILE A 55 22.59 16.71 -6.16
C ILE A 55 24.04 17.03 -6.50
N LEU A 56 24.53 16.50 -7.62
CA LEU A 56 25.84 16.85 -8.17
C LEU A 56 25.67 17.76 -9.39
N SER A 57 26.28 18.94 -9.34
CA SER A 57 26.24 19.94 -10.41
C SER A 57 27.16 19.62 -11.61
N ASN A 58 27.73 18.42 -11.71
CA ASN A 58 28.64 18.08 -12.79
C ASN A 58 28.79 16.56 -12.94
N SER A 59 28.05 15.93 -13.87
CA SER A 59 28.35 14.55 -14.28
C SER A 59 28.42 14.46 -15.81
N ALA A 60 29.59 14.79 -16.36
CA ALA A 60 29.89 14.56 -17.77
C ALA A 60 30.23 13.08 -18.07
N HIS A 61 30.44 12.24 -17.06
CA HIS A 61 30.86 10.84 -17.23
C HIS A 61 29.90 9.89 -16.52
N GLY A 62 29.38 8.92 -17.26
CA GLY A 62 28.31 8.04 -16.83
C GLY A 62 28.69 7.08 -15.71
N ARG A 63 27.64 6.65 -14.98
CA ARG A 63 27.60 5.61 -13.94
C ARG A 63 27.98 6.04 -12.51
N GLU A 64 27.79 7.31 -12.19
CA GLU A 64 27.83 7.83 -10.82
C GLU A 64 26.48 7.59 -10.13
N GLY A 65 26.42 6.57 -9.27
CA GLY A 65 25.26 6.27 -8.45
C GLY A 65 25.72 5.79 -7.08
N ILE A 66 24.99 6.17 -6.03
CA ILE A 66 25.29 5.74 -4.66
C ILE A 66 25.01 4.24 -4.58
N THR A 67 25.94 3.50 -3.99
CA THR A 67 25.82 2.04 -3.86
C THR A 67 25.20 1.62 -2.54
N TYR A 68 24.70 0.38 -2.48
CA TYR A 68 24.16 -0.19 -1.23
C TYR A 68 25.21 -0.24 -0.12
N GLY A 69 26.48 -0.53 -0.44
CA GLY A 69 27.57 -0.59 0.53
C GLY A 69 27.92 0.78 1.14
N GLU A 70 27.92 1.82 0.31
CA GLU A 70 28.18 3.20 0.75
C GLU A 70 27.10 3.71 1.69
N LEU A 71 25.83 3.46 1.35
CA LEU A 71 24.70 3.83 2.19
C LEU A 71 24.66 3.01 3.49
N ALA A 72 25.00 1.72 3.45
CA ALA A 72 25.11 0.90 4.66
C ALA A 72 26.23 1.41 5.60
N THR A 73 27.37 1.82 5.03
CA THR A 73 28.48 2.39 5.82
C THR A 73 28.09 3.70 6.50
N TYR A 74 27.30 4.54 5.81
CA TYR A 74 26.73 5.73 6.42
C TYR A 74 25.85 5.38 7.63
N PHE A 75 24.93 4.43 7.49
CA PHE A 75 24.03 4.06 8.59
C PHE A 75 24.76 3.38 9.76
N ASP A 76 25.83 2.60 9.51
CA ASP A 76 26.72 2.11 10.57
C ASP A 76 27.35 3.27 11.34
N SER A 77 27.84 4.30 10.64
CA SER A 77 28.41 5.49 11.28
C SER A 77 27.36 6.24 12.11
N ALA A 78 26.13 6.33 11.60
CA ALA A 78 25.01 6.94 12.31
C ALA A 78 24.64 6.15 13.57
N SER A 79 24.71 4.81 13.55
CA SER A 79 24.45 3.96 14.72
C SER A 79 25.42 4.18 15.90
N GLN A 80 26.60 4.75 15.61
CA GLN A 80 27.63 5.05 16.61
C GLN A 80 27.60 6.51 17.09
N ASP A 81 26.51 7.23 16.83
CA ASP A 81 26.39 8.67 17.08
C ASP A 81 27.44 9.52 16.34
N LYS A 82 27.94 9.00 15.21
CA LYS A 82 28.98 9.63 14.37
C LYS A 82 28.55 9.59 12.91
N ALA A 83 27.35 10.08 12.61
CA ALA A 83 26.86 10.16 11.24
C ALA A 83 27.88 10.88 10.35
N ALA A 84 28.42 10.16 9.36
CA ALA A 84 29.48 10.67 8.51
C ALA A 84 28.97 11.90 7.72
N ALA A 85 29.70 13.01 7.79
CA ALA A 85 29.36 14.22 7.05
C ALA A 85 29.47 14.04 5.52
N THR A 86 30.19 13.01 5.07
CA THR A 86 30.41 12.69 3.65
C THR A 86 30.21 11.21 3.38
N ILE A 87 29.70 10.88 2.19
CA ILE A 87 29.65 9.52 1.64
C ILE A 87 30.72 9.40 0.57
N THR A 88 31.57 8.38 0.67
CA THR A 88 32.54 8.05 -0.37
C THR A 88 31.81 7.36 -1.51
N THR A 89 31.77 7.98 -2.68
CA THR A 89 31.25 7.35 -3.91
C THR A 89 32.40 6.99 -4.84
N SER A 90 32.12 6.22 -5.88
CA SER A 90 33.08 5.89 -6.95
C SER A 90 33.68 7.13 -7.65
N SER A 91 33.02 8.29 -7.60
CA SER A 91 33.52 9.57 -8.14
C SER A 91 34.14 10.50 -7.09
N GLY A 92 34.12 10.12 -5.80
CA GLY A 92 34.70 10.89 -4.70
C GLY A 92 33.75 11.06 -3.51
N ALA A 93 34.23 11.76 -2.48
CA ALA A 93 33.44 12.04 -1.28
C ALA A 93 32.43 13.16 -1.54
N ILE A 94 31.15 12.87 -1.33
CA ILE A 94 30.03 13.82 -1.49
C ILE A 94 29.45 14.13 -0.10
N PRO A 95 29.06 15.38 0.21
CA PRO A 95 28.37 15.69 1.47
C PRO A 95 27.06 14.89 1.61
N ALA A 96 26.81 14.32 2.79
CA ALA A 96 25.59 13.55 3.06
C ALA A 96 24.32 14.40 2.88
N ALA A 97 24.39 15.71 3.16
CA ALA A 97 23.29 16.65 2.94
C ALA A 97 22.92 16.84 1.45
N SER A 98 23.82 16.52 0.53
CA SER A 98 23.58 16.58 -0.92
C SER A 98 22.97 15.29 -1.47
N VAL A 99 22.79 14.27 -0.63
CA VAL A 99 22.15 13.00 -0.98
C VAL A 99 20.68 13.06 -0.60
N LEU A 100 19.83 12.98 -1.61
CA LEU A 100 18.38 12.94 -1.49
C LEU A 100 17.89 11.50 -1.57
N ILE A 101 17.07 11.10 -0.61
CA ILE A 101 16.50 9.76 -0.55
C ILE A 101 14.98 9.86 -0.52
N SER A 102 14.31 9.01 -1.30
CA SER A 102 12.85 8.89 -1.29
C SER A 102 12.34 8.53 0.10
N ARG A 103 11.48 9.39 0.66
CA ARG A 103 10.83 9.20 1.98
C ARG A 103 10.10 7.86 2.05
N GLN A 104 9.37 7.52 0.98
CA GLN A 104 8.62 6.27 0.91
C GLN A 104 9.52 5.04 0.98
N TRP A 105 10.66 5.08 0.28
CA TRP A 105 11.60 3.97 0.26
C TRP A 105 12.29 3.80 1.62
N VAL A 106 12.78 4.89 2.23
CA VAL A 106 13.39 4.86 3.57
C VAL A 106 12.39 4.37 4.62
N ASN A 107 11.14 4.82 4.58
CA ASN A 107 10.13 4.36 5.51
C ASN A 107 9.81 2.87 5.34
N ALA A 108 9.80 2.36 4.10
CA ALA A 108 9.63 0.93 3.85
C ALA A 108 10.79 0.12 4.45
N LEU A 109 12.03 0.57 4.25
CA LEU A 109 13.23 -0.06 4.84
C LEU A 109 13.23 0.03 6.37
N ALA A 110 12.89 1.18 6.94
CA ALA A 110 12.82 1.39 8.38
C ALA A 110 11.74 0.49 9.02
N ASN A 111 10.59 0.31 8.36
CA ASN A 111 9.55 -0.61 8.81
C ASN A 111 10.02 -2.08 8.79
N GLU A 112 10.78 -2.48 7.76
CA GLU A 112 11.34 -3.83 7.70
C GLU A 112 12.45 -4.04 8.74
N ALA A 113 13.35 -3.07 8.89
CA ALA A 113 14.38 -3.07 9.93
C ALA A 113 13.76 -3.14 11.33
N THR A 114 12.67 -2.40 11.59
CA THR A 114 11.88 -2.47 12.82
C THR A 114 11.30 -3.87 13.04
N LYS A 115 10.78 -4.51 11.99
CA LYS A 115 10.29 -5.91 12.08
C LYS A 115 11.41 -6.89 12.39
N ARG A 116 12.60 -6.74 11.77
CA ARG A 116 13.77 -7.59 12.07
C ARG A 116 14.26 -7.38 13.50
N ALA A 117 14.39 -6.12 13.92
CA ALA A 117 14.77 -5.73 15.27
C ALA A 117 13.80 -6.28 16.32
N THR A 118 12.48 -6.21 16.07
CA THR A 118 11.47 -6.76 16.99
C THR A 118 11.40 -8.28 16.98
N GLN A 119 11.72 -8.95 15.88
CA GLN A 119 11.88 -10.41 15.84
C GLN A 119 13.10 -10.86 16.63
N VAL A 120 14.24 -10.17 16.47
CA VAL A 120 15.47 -10.44 17.23
C VAL A 120 15.25 -10.11 18.71
N ALA A 121 14.60 -9.00 19.04
CA ALA A 121 14.22 -8.66 20.42
C ALA A 121 13.19 -9.64 20.99
N GLY A 122 12.27 -10.14 20.17
CA GLY A 122 11.32 -11.22 20.49
C GLY A 122 12.01 -12.55 20.81
N LEU A 123 13.12 -12.83 20.12
CA LEU A 123 14.02 -13.96 20.39
C LEU A 123 14.99 -13.68 21.55
N ALA A 124 15.21 -12.41 21.90
CA ALA A 124 16.09 -11.95 22.97
C ALA A 124 15.35 -11.60 24.28
N PHE A 125 14.00 -11.67 24.32
CA PHE A 125 13.27 -11.80 25.58
C PHE A 125 13.80 -13.02 26.32
N PRO A 126 14.02 -12.91 27.63
CA PRO A 126 15.12 -13.58 28.28
C PRO A 126 15.00 -15.10 28.24
N ALA A 127 15.83 -15.72 27.42
CA ALA A 127 16.65 -16.85 27.84
C ALA A 127 17.60 -16.50 29.02
N ASN A 128 17.44 -15.34 29.68
CA ASN A 128 18.07 -15.03 30.96
C ASN A 128 17.35 -15.62 32.18
N ASP A 129 16.18 -16.26 32.04
CA ASP A 129 15.72 -17.24 33.05
C ASP A 129 16.37 -18.62 32.86
N SER A 130 17.04 -18.86 31.73
CA SER A 130 17.83 -20.09 31.50
C SER A 130 19.29 -20.01 31.92
N PHE A 131 19.78 -18.90 32.50
CA PHE A 131 21.08 -18.91 33.17
C PHE A 131 21.07 -19.73 34.48
N ASN A 132 19.88 -20.07 35.00
CA ASN A 132 19.73 -21.08 36.05
C ASN A 132 19.46 -22.51 35.52
N VAL A 133 19.26 -22.69 34.21
CA VAL A 133 19.01 -24.03 33.63
C VAL A 133 20.26 -24.59 32.93
N ALA A 134 21.19 -23.74 32.47
CA ALA A 134 22.46 -24.20 31.89
C ALA A 134 23.61 -24.36 32.91
N MET A 135 23.47 -23.86 34.14
CA MET A 135 24.42 -24.12 35.25
C MET A 135 24.05 -25.31 36.14
N VAL A 136 23.13 -26.17 35.69
CA VAL A 136 22.88 -27.48 36.34
C VAL A 136 23.67 -28.61 35.67
N ALA A 137 24.24 -28.40 34.48
CA ALA A 137 25.04 -29.42 33.79
C ALA A 137 26.52 -29.48 34.21
N ASN A 138 27.03 -28.49 34.96
CA ASN A 138 28.43 -28.44 35.40
C ASN A 138 28.63 -28.01 36.87
N ALA A 139 27.55 -27.97 37.67
CA ALA A 139 27.72 -28.00 39.11
C ALA A 139 28.11 -29.44 39.47
N SER A 140 29.40 -29.65 39.70
CA SER A 140 29.90 -30.79 40.48
C SER A 140 28.92 -31.06 41.62
N PRO A 141 28.51 -32.32 41.86
CA PRO A 141 27.65 -32.58 43.00
C PRO A 141 28.42 -32.12 44.24
N ILE A 142 27.90 -31.10 44.92
CA ILE A 142 28.15 -30.95 46.34
C ILE A 142 27.84 -32.34 46.89
N ALA A 143 28.88 -32.98 47.41
CA ALA A 143 28.80 -34.27 48.04
C ALA A 143 27.71 -34.19 49.12
N SER A 144 26.48 -34.55 48.75
CA SER A 144 25.54 -35.09 49.69
C SER A 144 26.27 -36.26 50.31
N TYR A 145 26.28 -36.26 51.63
CA TYR A 145 26.85 -37.25 52.52
C TYR A 145 26.34 -38.65 52.10
N ALA A 146 26.94 -39.21 51.06
CA ALA A 146 26.91 -40.63 50.80
C ALA A 146 27.82 -41.18 51.87
N GLU A 147 27.18 -41.75 52.90
CA GLU A 147 27.73 -42.76 53.78
C GLU A 147 28.88 -43.47 53.04
N GLN A 148 30.12 -43.17 53.44
CA GLN A 148 31.30 -43.79 52.87
C GLN A 148 31.17 -45.29 53.17
N LEU A 149 30.59 -46.03 52.23
CA LEU A 149 30.73 -47.48 52.23
C LEU A 149 32.24 -47.74 52.19
N PRO A 150 32.75 -48.55 53.14
CA PRO A 150 34.19 -48.72 53.30
C PRO A 150 34.77 -49.20 51.98
N ILE A 151 35.88 -48.57 51.56
CA ILE A 151 36.67 -49.02 50.43
C ILE A 151 37.20 -50.41 50.81
N LEU A 152 36.45 -51.45 50.42
CA LEU A 152 36.74 -52.84 50.72
C LEU A 152 37.41 -53.50 49.51
N SER A 153 38.50 -54.19 49.82
CA SER A 153 39.48 -54.81 48.94
C SER A 153 38.87 -55.58 47.76
N GLY A 154 39.36 -55.29 46.55
CA GLY A 154 38.85 -55.81 45.28
C GLY A 154 39.28 -57.24 44.91
N SER A 155 39.04 -58.23 45.76
CA SER A 155 39.47 -59.62 45.47
C SER A 155 38.52 -60.74 45.93
N GLU A 156 37.26 -60.44 46.30
CA GLU A 156 36.26 -61.47 46.58
C GLU A 156 35.19 -61.60 45.46
N PRO A 157 34.95 -62.82 44.90
CA PRO A 157 34.05 -63.04 43.76
C PRO A 157 32.61 -62.55 43.94
N GLY A 158 32.10 -62.50 45.18
CA GLY A 158 30.74 -62.03 45.48
C GLY A 158 30.54 -60.52 45.24
N TYR A 159 31.58 -59.71 45.45
CA TYR A 159 31.50 -58.26 45.29
C TYR A 159 31.55 -57.81 43.83
N LEU A 160 32.24 -58.57 42.97
CA LEU A 160 32.24 -58.31 41.52
C LEU A 160 30.84 -58.50 40.93
N ASN A 161 30.15 -59.58 41.30
CA ASN A 161 28.77 -59.85 40.84
C ASN A 161 27.79 -58.76 41.32
N MET A 162 27.93 -58.29 42.57
CA MET A 162 27.10 -57.21 43.11
C MET A 162 27.35 -55.88 42.37
N ARG A 163 28.61 -55.55 42.08
CA ARG A 163 28.99 -54.34 41.33
C ARG A 163 28.49 -54.39 39.89
N GLU A 164 28.58 -55.54 39.23
CA GLU A 164 28.09 -55.72 37.86
C GLU A 164 26.57 -55.61 37.77
N ALA A 165 25.84 -56.22 38.72
CA ALA A 165 24.38 -56.08 38.81
C ALA A 165 23.94 -54.63 39.06
N HIS A 166 24.69 -53.87 39.87
CA HIS A 166 24.42 -52.46 40.11
C HIS A 166 24.65 -51.60 38.87
N LEU A 167 25.71 -51.86 38.11
CA LEU A 167 25.99 -51.17 36.85
C LEU A 167 24.94 -51.48 35.78
N ARG A 168 24.47 -52.74 35.69
CA ARG A 168 23.36 -53.09 34.79
C ARG A 168 22.08 -52.34 35.13
N ARG A 169 21.67 -52.31 36.41
CA ARG A 169 20.49 -51.54 36.83
C ARG A 169 20.60 -50.05 36.55
N LYS A 170 21.79 -49.46 36.75
CA LYS A 170 22.05 -48.06 36.38
C LYS A 170 22.00 -47.83 34.88
N GLY A 171 22.53 -48.76 34.08
CA GLY A 171 22.46 -48.71 32.62
C GLY A 171 21.02 -48.82 32.11
N GLU A 172 20.23 -49.74 32.67
CA GLU A 172 18.82 -49.91 32.37
C GLU A 172 18.00 -48.67 32.76
N SER A 173 18.25 -48.10 33.94
CA SER A 173 17.57 -46.89 34.40
C SER A 173 17.90 -45.69 33.50
N SER A 174 19.18 -45.52 33.15
CA SER A 174 19.63 -44.45 32.23
C SER A 174 19.04 -44.62 30.82
N ALA A 175 19.00 -45.84 30.29
CA ALA A 175 18.40 -46.13 29.00
C ALA A 175 16.88 -45.87 29.00
N ALA A 176 16.19 -46.20 30.09
CA ALA A 176 14.76 -45.90 30.26
C ALA A 176 14.50 -44.39 30.32
N GLU A 177 15.31 -43.65 31.08
CA GLU A 177 15.21 -42.19 31.18
C GLU A 177 15.48 -41.50 29.83
N GLN A 178 16.48 -41.96 29.07
CA GLN A 178 16.77 -41.44 27.72
C GLN A 178 15.60 -41.69 26.76
N LEU A 179 15.02 -42.89 26.80
CA LEU A 179 13.92 -43.27 25.93
C LEU A 179 12.64 -42.48 26.24
N ASP A 180 12.35 -42.22 27.52
CA ASP A 180 11.23 -41.37 27.92
C ASP A 180 11.48 -39.88 27.59
N ALA A 181 12.71 -39.40 27.71
CA ALA A 181 13.09 -38.07 27.25
C ALA A 181 12.90 -37.90 25.74
N GLU A 182 13.31 -38.89 24.93
CA GLU A 182 13.08 -38.87 23.48
C GLU A 182 11.60 -38.91 23.12
N ARG A 183 10.80 -39.76 23.79
CA ARG A 183 9.35 -39.82 23.57
C ARG A 183 8.66 -38.50 23.86
N THR A 184 9.01 -37.86 24.98
CA THR A 184 8.42 -36.56 25.34
C THR A 184 8.87 -35.45 24.40
N ALA A 185 10.13 -35.45 23.97
CA ALA A 185 10.64 -34.51 22.97
C ALA A 185 9.92 -34.67 21.62
N ARG A 186 9.75 -35.91 21.15
CA ARG A 186 9.01 -36.22 19.92
C ARG A 186 7.55 -35.77 20.01
N GLN A 187 6.87 -36.05 21.12
CA GLN A 187 5.48 -35.64 21.29
C GLN A 187 5.34 -34.10 21.30
N ARG A 188 6.30 -33.38 21.88
CA ARG A 188 6.32 -31.90 21.83
C ARG A 188 6.56 -31.40 20.40
N ALA A 189 7.45 -32.03 19.65
CA ALA A 189 7.70 -31.70 18.25
C ALA A 189 6.45 -31.91 17.39
N GLU A 190 5.80 -33.06 17.50
CA GLU A 190 4.57 -33.39 16.76
C GLU A 190 3.43 -32.39 17.08
N ARG A 191 3.28 -31.98 18.34
CA ARG A 191 2.31 -30.92 18.71
C ARG A 191 2.67 -29.57 18.10
N SER A 192 3.94 -29.18 18.15
CA SER A 192 4.39 -27.92 17.56
C SER A 192 4.21 -27.90 16.04
N GLU A 193 4.38 -29.03 15.36
CA GLU A 193 4.11 -29.15 13.92
C GLU A 193 2.62 -29.01 13.62
N ALA A 194 1.75 -29.71 14.36
CA ALA A 194 0.31 -29.59 14.20
C ALA A 194 -0.19 -28.15 14.42
N ASP A 195 0.35 -27.44 15.42
CA ASP A 195 0.00 -26.04 15.69
C ASP A 195 0.44 -25.12 14.54
N LYS A 196 1.64 -25.34 13.98
CA LYS A 196 2.14 -24.58 12.82
C LYS A 196 1.28 -24.84 11.59
N GLU A 197 0.89 -26.09 11.33
CA GLU A 197 0.01 -26.42 10.21
C GLU A 197 -1.36 -25.75 10.35
N ALA A 198 -1.93 -25.73 11.56
CA ALA A 198 -3.19 -25.03 11.83
C ALA A 198 -3.09 -23.52 11.54
N ILE A 199 -1.98 -22.88 11.95
CA ILE A 199 -1.73 -21.46 11.66
C ILE A 199 -1.59 -21.23 10.16
N ILE A 200 -0.86 -22.09 9.44
CA ILE A 200 -0.69 -21.97 7.99
C ILE A 200 -2.05 -22.08 7.27
N VAL A 201 -2.91 -23.01 7.68
CA VAL A 201 -4.26 -23.16 7.11
C VAL A 201 -5.11 -21.91 7.39
N ALA A 202 -5.08 -21.39 8.62
CA ALA A 202 -5.81 -20.18 8.99
C ALA A 202 -5.34 -18.96 8.17
N LEU A 203 -4.02 -18.76 8.03
CA LEU A 203 -3.45 -17.68 7.24
C LEU A 203 -3.77 -17.82 5.75
N LYS A 204 -3.74 -19.03 5.19
CA LYS A 204 -4.17 -19.28 3.80
C LYS A 204 -5.63 -18.92 3.58
N ALA A 205 -6.51 -19.28 4.51
CA ALA A 205 -7.93 -18.92 4.44
C ALA A 205 -8.12 -17.39 4.52
N GLN A 206 -7.35 -16.71 5.37
CA GLN A 206 -7.38 -15.24 5.47
C GLN A 206 -6.89 -14.57 4.19
N LEU A 207 -5.78 -15.05 3.60
CA LEU A 207 -5.27 -14.55 2.33
C LEU A 207 -6.27 -14.74 1.19
N GLN A 208 -6.92 -15.90 1.13
CA GLN A 208 -7.99 -16.14 0.15
C GLN A 208 -9.16 -15.19 0.33
N ARG A 209 -9.58 -14.93 1.58
CA ARG A 209 -10.66 -13.97 1.86
C ARG A 209 -10.29 -12.57 1.36
N VAL A 210 -9.11 -12.07 1.73
CA VAL A 210 -8.63 -10.75 1.29
C VAL A 210 -8.51 -10.68 -0.23
N HIS A 211 -8.06 -11.76 -0.87
CA HIS A 211 -7.99 -11.84 -2.32
C HIS A 211 -9.37 -11.67 -2.97
N TRP A 212 -10.40 -12.40 -2.48
CA TRP A 212 -11.77 -12.26 -2.96
C TRP A 212 -12.34 -10.85 -2.74
N GLU A 213 -12.07 -10.23 -1.59
CA GLU A 213 -12.48 -8.86 -1.30
C GLU A 213 -11.85 -7.86 -2.27
N CYS A 214 -10.53 -7.99 -2.52
CA CYS A 214 -9.80 -7.16 -3.49
C CYS A 214 -10.33 -7.32 -4.92
N GLU A 215 -10.65 -8.56 -5.34
CA GLU A 215 -11.25 -8.81 -6.64
C GLU A 215 -12.65 -8.20 -6.77
N GLY A 216 -13.47 -8.30 -5.72
CA GLY A 216 -14.79 -7.67 -5.66
C GLY A 216 -14.69 -6.15 -5.83
N LEU A 217 -13.84 -5.49 -5.03
CA LEU A 217 -13.61 -4.05 -5.12
C LEU A 217 -13.09 -3.63 -6.51
N ARG A 218 -12.22 -4.43 -7.12
CA ARG A 218 -11.71 -4.16 -8.48
C ARG A 218 -12.83 -4.23 -9.52
N GLN A 219 -13.76 -5.17 -9.40
CA GLN A 219 -14.91 -5.28 -10.31
C GLN A 219 -15.86 -4.09 -10.14
N GLU A 220 -16.16 -3.69 -8.90
CA GLU A 220 -16.99 -2.53 -8.61
C GLU A 220 -16.37 -1.24 -9.15
N PHE A 221 -15.06 -1.04 -8.94
CA PHE A 221 -14.31 0.09 -9.48
C PHE A 221 -14.40 0.13 -11.01
N ASN A 222 -14.16 -1.00 -11.68
CA ASN A 222 -14.25 -1.08 -13.14
C ASN A 222 -15.67 -0.79 -13.66
N LYS A 223 -16.70 -1.20 -12.93
CA LYS A 223 -18.09 -0.90 -13.28
C LYS A 223 -18.37 0.61 -13.15
N SER A 224 -17.95 1.21 -12.04
CA SER A 224 -18.05 2.65 -11.81
C SER A 224 -17.33 3.45 -12.89
N GLU A 225 -16.09 3.08 -13.24
CA GLU A 225 -15.34 3.75 -14.33
C GLU A 225 -16.05 3.64 -15.68
N ARG A 226 -16.61 2.47 -16.02
CA ARG A 226 -17.41 2.34 -17.25
C ARG A 226 -18.65 3.22 -17.25
N GLU A 227 -19.33 3.35 -16.10
CA GLU A 227 -20.48 4.24 -15.95
C GLU A 227 -20.07 5.71 -16.09
N ARG A 228 -18.92 6.10 -15.52
CA ARG A 228 -18.37 7.46 -15.67
C ARG A 228 -17.98 7.78 -17.11
N VAL A 229 -17.37 6.83 -17.83
CA VAL A 229 -17.03 7.01 -19.25
C VAL A 229 -18.30 7.18 -20.07
N LYS A 230 -19.33 6.34 -19.87
CA LYS A 230 -20.62 6.49 -20.56
C LYS A 230 -21.26 7.85 -20.28
N LEU A 231 -21.21 8.32 -19.03
CA LEU A 231 -21.77 9.62 -18.67
C LEU A 231 -20.95 10.77 -19.29
N ALA A 232 -19.62 10.64 -19.34
CA ALA A 232 -18.75 11.61 -20.00
C ALA A 232 -19.00 11.67 -21.52
N GLU A 233 -19.23 10.53 -22.17
CA GLU A 233 -19.62 10.47 -23.59
C GLU A 233 -20.96 11.16 -23.82
N GLN A 234 -21.98 10.88 -23.00
CA GLN A 234 -23.28 11.56 -23.07
C GLN A 234 -23.16 13.07 -22.84
N LEU A 235 -22.32 13.50 -21.90
CA LEU A 235 -22.06 14.93 -21.68
C LEU A 235 -21.33 15.56 -22.87
N CYS A 236 -20.41 14.84 -23.51
CA CYS A 236 -19.69 15.31 -24.70
C CYS A 236 -20.65 15.51 -25.87
N GLU A 237 -21.58 14.56 -26.10
CA GLU A 237 -22.63 14.67 -27.11
C GLU A 237 -23.51 15.91 -26.90
N HIS A 238 -23.71 16.32 -25.65
CA HIS A 238 -24.53 17.47 -25.28
C HIS A 238 -23.71 18.74 -24.95
N ALA A 239 -22.38 18.69 -25.02
CA ALA A 239 -21.49 19.77 -24.57
C ALA A 239 -21.78 21.09 -25.30
N GLY A 240 -22.08 21.03 -26.60
CA GLY A 240 -22.42 22.22 -27.39
C GLY A 240 -23.69 22.92 -26.90
N ILE A 241 -24.73 22.17 -26.52
CA ILE A 241 -25.96 22.75 -25.99
C ILE A 241 -25.75 23.22 -24.54
N ILE A 242 -24.99 22.48 -23.73
CA ILE A 242 -24.65 22.89 -22.36
C ILE A 242 -23.90 24.23 -22.38
N GLU A 243 -22.86 24.34 -23.21
CA GLU A 243 -22.06 25.56 -23.34
C GLU A 243 -22.88 26.71 -23.95
N PHE A 244 -23.80 26.40 -24.87
CA PHE A 244 -24.76 27.37 -25.38
C PHE A 244 -25.77 27.82 -24.31
N MET A 245 -26.16 26.96 -23.36
CA MET A 245 -27.08 27.33 -22.30
C MET A 245 -26.41 28.01 -21.10
N ASN A 246 -25.08 28.06 -21.06
CA ASN A 246 -24.31 28.73 -20.02
C ASN A 246 -24.59 30.25 -20.02
N PRO A 247 -25.12 30.84 -18.93
CA PRO A 247 -25.39 32.27 -18.86
C PRO A 247 -24.11 33.13 -18.90
N ASP A 248 -22.98 32.55 -18.48
CA ASP A 248 -21.69 33.22 -18.40
C ASP A 248 -20.91 33.14 -19.71
N ASN A 249 -21.39 32.37 -20.70
CA ASN A 249 -20.74 32.28 -22.00
C ASN A 249 -21.04 33.53 -22.85
N PRO A 250 -20.02 34.36 -23.19
CA PRO A 250 -20.22 35.59 -23.97
C PRO A 250 -20.67 35.34 -25.42
N LEU A 251 -20.46 34.12 -25.94
CA LEU A 251 -20.88 33.70 -27.28
C LEU A 251 -22.31 33.16 -27.30
N SER A 252 -22.93 32.98 -26.13
CA SER A 252 -24.32 32.56 -26.03
C SER A 252 -25.24 33.78 -25.96
N PRO A 253 -26.05 34.05 -27.01
CA PRO A 253 -27.02 35.13 -26.96
C PRO A 253 -28.19 34.78 -26.03
N VAL A 254 -28.59 35.72 -25.17
CA VAL A 254 -29.70 35.59 -24.22
C VAL A 254 -31.00 35.15 -24.92
N GLU A 255 -31.26 35.72 -26.10
CA GLU A 255 -32.44 35.41 -26.92
C GLU A 255 -32.41 33.97 -27.44
N GLY A 256 -31.22 33.46 -27.77
CA GLY A 256 -31.01 32.08 -28.18
C GLY A 256 -31.29 31.09 -27.06
N ARG A 257 -30.79 31.36 -25.85
CA ARG A 257 -31.09 30.55 -24.65
C ARG A 257 -32.57 30.50 -24.34
N ARG A 258 -33.25 31.65 -24.40
CA ARG A 258 -34.71 31.74 -24.23
C ARG A 258 -35.46 30.95 -25.30
N GLY A 259 -34.96 30.96 -26.53
CA GLY A 259 -35.52 30.14 -27.62
C GLY A 259 -35.41 28.65 -27.35
N VAL A 260 -34.27 28.18 -26.82
CA VAL A 260 -34.11 26.78 -26.41
C VAL A 260 -35.01 26.44 -25.22
N SER A 261 -35.14 27.31 -24.22
CA SER A 261 -36.09 27.11 -23.11
C SER A 261 -37.54 27.03 -23.59
N ALA A 262 -37.94 27.92 -24.51
CA ALA A 262 -39.26 27.89 -25.13
C ALA A 262 -39.49 26.58 -25.89
N TRP A 263 -38.48 26.07 -26.59
CA TRP A 263 -38.54 24.79 -27.26
C TRP A 263 -38.72 23.64 -26.28
N CYS A 264 -37.88 23.56 -25.24
CA CYS A 264 -37.94 22.51 -24.22
C CYS A 264 -39.33 22.44 -23.57
N GLU A 265 -39.91 23.58 -23.20
CA GLU A 265 -41.19 23.64 -22.50
C GLU A 265 -42.39 23.41 -23.42
N LEU A 266 -42.39 23.99 -24.63
CA LEU A 266 -43.54 23.86 -25.54
C LEU A 266 -43.59 22.50 -26.26
N THR A 267 -42.47 21.78 -26.31
CA THR A 267 -42.37 20.50 -27.03
C THR A 267 -41.95 19.32 -26.16
N GLU A 268 -41.82 19.52 -24.84
CA GLU A 268 -41.31 18.52 -23.90
C GLU A 268 -39.99 17.90 -24.40
N ASN A 269 -39.00 18.76 -24.65
CA ASN A 269 -37.72 18.39 -25.26
C ASN A 269 -37.86 17.65 -26.62
N GLY A 270 -38.84 18.06 -27.43
CA GLY A 270 -39.08 17.54 -28.78
C GLY A 270 -39.86 16.22 -28.83
N THR A 271 -40.40 15.75 -27.70
CA THR A 271 -41.22 14.53 -27.63
C THR A 271 -42.68 14.78 -28.01
N PHE A 272 -43.14 16.03 -27.90
CA PHE A 272 -44.50 16.48 -28.12
C PHE A 272 -44.61 17.46 -29.31
N ASP A 273 -45.66 17.32 -30.13
CA ASP A 273 -45.98 18.27 -31.22
C ASP A 273 -47.18 19.14 -30.84
N PRO A 274 -46.96 20.37 -30.35
CA PRO A 274 -48.03 21.20 -29.82
C PRO A 274 -48.98 21.76 -30.90
N VAL A 275 -48.60 21.71 -32.18
CA VAL A 275 -49.41 22.24 -33.28
C VAL A 275 -50.45 21.21 -33.76
N ALA A 276 -50.10 19.93 -33.69
CA ALA A 276 -50.96 18.85 -34.17
C ALA A 276 -52.18 18.61 -33.26
N GLU A 277 -52.05 18.83 -31.95
CA GLU A 277 -53.07 18.46 -30.96
C GLU A 277 -54.03 19.62 -30.61
N ASN A 278 -53.49 20.84 -30.47
CA ASN A 278 -54.28 21.98 -30.00
C ASN A 278 -54.88 22.85 -31.11
N GLY A 279 -54.50 22.63 -32.38
CA GLY A 279 -54.92 23.46 -33.53
C GLY A 279 -54.44 24.91 -33.49
N VAL A 280 -53.73 25.33 -32.42
CA VAL A 280 -53.13 26.65 -32.27
C VAL A 280 -51.77 26.66 -32.93
N GLY A 281 -51.54 27.59 -33.85
CA GLY A 281 -50.27 27.70 -34.56
C GLY A 281 -49.09 28.02 -33.63
N MET A 282 -47.92 27.44 -33.90
CA MET A 282 -46.69 27.59 -33.08
C MET A 282 -46.32 29.04 -32.76
N GLY A 283 -46.61 29.98 -33.67
CA GLY A 283 -46.33 31.40 -33.44
C GLY A 283 -47.15 32.03 -32.32
N GLU A 284 -48.41 31.60 -32.15
CA GLU A 284 -49.26 32.11 -31.08
C GLU A 284 -48.91 31.46 -29.74
N LEU A 285 -48.55 30.17 -29.73
CA LEU A 285 -48.01 29.49 -28.55
C LEU A 285 -46.70 30.13 -28.08
N ALA A 286 -45.77 30.39 -29.01
CA ALA A 286 -44.52 31.08 -28.69
C ALA A 286 -44.73 32.52 -28.19
N ARG A 287 -45.72 33.24 -28.76
CA ARG A 287 -46.09 34.58 -28.29
C ARG A 287 -46.63 34.55 -26.86
N ARG A 288 -47.56 33.64 -26.56
CA ARG A 288 -48.14 33.49 -25.21
C ARG A 288 -47.07 33.13 -24.19
N TRP A 289 -46.27 32.10 -24.50
CA TRP A 289 -45.15 31.68 -23.66
C TRP A 289 -44.19 32.83 -23.34
N TRP A 290 -43.83 33.64 -24.36
CA TRP A 290 -42.95 34.78 -24.15
C TRP A 290 -43.60 35.88 -23.33
N LYS A 291 -44.88 36.18 -23.60
CA LYS A 291 -45.66 37.18 -22.89
C LYS A 291 -45.74 36.89 -21.40
N ASP A 292 -45.99 35.65 -21.04
CA ASP A 292 -46.16 35.22 -19.65
C ASP A 292 -44.86 35.35 -18.82
N ARG A 293 -43.68 35.28 -19.46
CA ARG A 293 -42.38 35.30 -18.77
C ARG A 293 -41.61 36.61 -18.89
N PHE A 294 -41.75 37.30 -20.02
CA PHE A 294 -40.90 38.45 -20.37
C PHE A 294 -41.70 39.67 -20.84
N GLY A 295 -43.03 39.61 -20.86
CA GLY A 295 -43.90 40.68 -21.36
C GLY A 295 -44.07 40.65 -22.89
N GLU A 296 -44.73 41.67 -23.44
CA GLU A 296 -45.16 41.67 -24.85
C GLU A 296 -43.96 41.53 -25.82
N PRO A 297 -43.86 40.46 -26.63
CA PRO A 297 -42.72 40.24 -27.51
C PRO A 297 -42.75 41.16 -28.73
N ALA A 298 -41.56 41.62 -29.16
CA ALA A 298 -41.41 42.22 -30.47
C ALA A 298 -41.78 41.21 -31.57
N GLY A 299 -42.40 41.69 -32.66
CA GLY A 299 -42.83 40.82 -33.76
C GLY A 299 -41.68 40.03 -34.42
N ALA A 300 -40.44 40.54 -34.35
CA ALA A 300 -39.24 39.83 -34.80
C ALA A 300 -38.91 38.60 -33.92
N VAL A 301 -39.07 38.71 -32.59
CA VAL A 301 -38.83 37.63 -31.63
C VAL A 301 -39.80 36.48 -31.85
N VAL A 302 -41.09 36.78 -31.98
CA VAL A 302 -42.13 35.77 -32.29
C VAL A 302 -41.84 35.07 -33.62
N ARG A 303 -41.33 35.80 -34.62
CA ARG A 303 -40.97 35.25 -35.92
C ARG A 303 -39.76 34.32 -35.83
N HIS A 304 -38.71 34.70 -35.09
CA HIS A 304 -37.53 33.87 -34.87
C HIS A 304 -37.87 32.62 -34.08
N LEU A 305 -38.68 32.73 -33.02
CA LEU A 305 -39.17 31.57 -32.25
C LEU A 305 -40.02 30.66 -33.12
N ARG A 306 -41.01 31.21 -33.84
CA ARG A 306 -41.82 30.42 -34.77
C ARG A 306 -40.94 29.68 -35.78
N TRP A 307 -39.91 30.33 -36.32
CA TRP A 307 -39.00 29.67 -37.26
C TRP A 307 -38.19 28.56 -36.58
N ALA A 308 -37.54 28.84 -35.44
CA ALA A 308 -36.73 27.87 -34.70
C ALA A 308 -37.53 26.64 -34.24
N LEU A 309 -38.82 26.83 -33.94
CA LEU A 309 -39.72 25.83 -33.36
C LEU A 309 -40.57 25.07 -34.39
N THR A 310 -40.60 25.46 -35.66
CA THR A 310 -41.46 24.82 -36.68
C THR A 310 -40.74 23.80 -37.56
N TRP A 311 -41.50 22.79 -38.02
CA TRP A 311 -41.01 21.69 -38.86
C TRP A 311 -40.21 22.10 -40.12
N PRO A 312 -40.50 23.20 -40.84
CA PRO A 312 -39.72 23.61 -42.02
C PRO A 312 -38.26 23.98 -41.72
N ALA A 313 -37.94 24.43 -40.50
CA ALA A 313 -36.55 24.71 -40.12
C ALA A 313 -35.72 23.42 -39.96
N ARG A 314 -36.35 22.24 -39.84
CA ARG A 314 -35.67 20.92 -39.75
C ARG A 314 -34.77 20.59 -40.95
N LYS A 315 -35.04 21.13 -42.15
CA LYS A 315 -34.22 20.90 -43.35
C LYS A 315 -33.05 21.90 -43.52
N LYS A 316 -33.01 22.96 -42.69
CA LYS A 316 -32.02 24.06 -42.80
C LYS A 316 -31.31 24.36 -41.47
N GLY A 317 -31.25 23.40 -40.53
CA GLY A 317 -30.51 23.54 -39.27
C GLY A 317 -31.29 24.08 -38.07
N GLY A 318 -32.63 23.95 -38.05
CA GLY A 318 -33.46 24.29 -36.89
C GLY A 318 -33.36 23.30 -35.72
N MET A 319 -33.88 23.68 -34.54
CA MET A 319 -33.62 23.05 -33.24
C MET A 319 -34.34 21.70 -32.97
N VAL A 320 -35.14 21.16 -33.89
CA VAL A 320 -36.01 20.01 -33.59
C VAL A 320 -35.41 18.68 -34.06
N ALA A 321 -35.14 17.76 -33.13
CA ALA A 321 -34.65 16.41 -33.42
C ALA A 321 -35.72 15.45 -34.00
N LYS A 322 -35.27 14.39 -34.68
CA LYS A 322 -36.11 13.39 -35.36
C LYS A 322 -36.60 12.32 -34.38
N ARG A 323 -37.92 12.16 -34.23
CA ARG A 323 -38.50 10.92 -33.66
C ARG A 323 -38.28 9.79 -34.68
N GLN A 324 -37.41 8.83 -34.39
CA GLN A 324 -37.42 7.58 -35.13
C GLN A 324 -38.76 6.90 -34.81
N ARG A 325 -39.70 6.92 -35.76
CA ARG A 325 -40.80 5.96 -35.73
C ARG A 325 -40.16 4.60 -35.99
N GLU A 326 -40.10 3.75 -34.97
CA GLU A 326 -39.94 2.32 -35.20
C GLU A 326 -41.03 1.89 -36.17
N LYS A 327 -40.60 1.44 -37.36
CA LYS A 327 -41.51 0.79 -38.28
C LYS A 327 -41.78 -0.60 -37.70
N GLY A 328 -43.02 -0.82 -37.29
CA GLY A 328 -43.56 -2.17 -37.11
C GLY A 328 -43.62 -2.92 -38.44
#